data_AF-A0A661JDD0-F1
#
_entry.id   AF-A0A661JDD0-F1
#
_cell.length_a   1.000
_cell.length_b   1.000
_cell.length_c   1.000
_cell.angle_alpha   90.00
_cell.angle_beta   90.00
_cell.angle_gamma   90.00
#
_symmetry.space_group_name_H-M   'P 1'
#
loop_
_entity.id
_entity.type
_entity.pdbx_description
1 polymer ?
#
loop_
_entity_poly.entity_id
_entity_poly.type
_entity_poly.pdbx_seq_one_letter_code
_entity_poly.pdbx_strand_id
1 'polypeptide(L)' 'MDKQTIELSGVIVRETALAILFSDGIVEEWLPKSQIEIGDPDPKSGLVEIECPEWLAENKGFI' A
#
# COMPACT_ATOMS: atom_id res chain seq x y z
N MET A 1 -6.90 11.95 -18.77
CA MET A 1 -7.60 11.17 -17.73
C MET A 1 -6.73 11.25 -16.51
N ASP A 2 -7.15 12.04 -15.53
CA ASP A 2 -6.47 12.12 -14.25
C ASP A 2 -6.56 10.73 -13.60
N LYS A 3 -5.41 10.11 -13.32
CA LYS A 3 -5.37 8.86 -12.55
C LYS A 3 -5.65 9.25 -11.10
N GLN A 4 -6.81 8.87 -10.57
CA GLN A 4 -7.06 9.02 -9.14
C GLN A 4 -6.14 8.06 -8.39
N THR A 5 -5.28 8.62 -7.55
CA THR A 5 -4.48 7.90 -6.57
C THR A 5 -5.10 8.08 -5.19
N ILE A 6 -4.88 7.10 -4.33
CA ILE A 6 -5.30 7.13 -2.94
C ILE A 6 -4.12 6.74 -2.04
N GLU A 7 -4.20 7.16 -0.79
CA GLU A 7 -3.23 6.85 0.25
C GLU A 7 -3.78 5.75 1.16
N LEU A 8 -2.98 4.72 1.38
CA LEU A 8 -3.25 3.63 2.31
C LEU A 8 -2.24 3.69 3.46
N SER A 9 -2.71 3.65 4.71
CA SER A 9 -1.84 3.61 5.88
C SER A 9 -1.87 2.23 6.53
N GLY A 10 -0.70 1.64 6.79
CA GLY A 10 -0.63 0.28 7.31
C GLY A 10 0.79 -0.18 7.58
N VAL A 11 1.02 -1.49 7.59
CA VAL A 11 2.34 -2.09 7.83
C VAL A 11 2.78 -2.97 6.67
N ILE A 12 4.08 -2.95 6.39
CA ILE A 12 4.70 -3.92 5.49
C ILE A 12 5.03 -5.17 6.30
N VAL A 13 4.28 -6.24 6.09
CA VAL A 13 4.43 -7.51 6.79
C VAL A 13 5.57 -8.34 6.20
N ARG A 14 5.70 -8.30 4.87
CA ARG A 14 6.78 -8.98 4.12
C ARG A 14 7.15 -8.19 2.88
N GLU A 15 8.36 -8.42 2.40
CA GLU A 15 8.87 -7.79 1.20
C GLU A 15 9.58 -8.79 0.30
N THR A 16 9.37 -8.64 -1.01
CA THR A 16 10.11 -9.33 -2.06
C THR A 16 10.77 -8.31 -2.98
N ALA A 17 11.55 -8.79 -3.96
CA ALA A 17 12.13 -7.91 -4.96
C ALA A 17 11.09 -7.09 -5.74
N LEU A 18 9.88 -7.63 -5.96
CA LEU A 18 8.88 -7.05 -6.87
C LEU A 18 7.60 -6.55 -6.18
N ALA A 19 7.33 -7.00 -4.96
CA ALA A 19 6.08 -6.71 -4.26
C ALA A 19 6.28 -6.65 -2.75
N ILE A 20 5.36 -5.98 -2.07
CA ILE A 20 5.24 -5.97 -0.60
C ILE A 20 3.90 -6.59 -0.19
N LEU A 21 3.91 -7.31 0.92
CA LEU A 21 2.70 -7.74 1.60
C LEU A 21 2.33 -6.63 2.57
N PHE A 22 1.26 -5.93 2.27
CA PHE A 22 0.78 -4.78 3.03
C PHE A 22 -0.48 -5.14 3.80
N SER A 23 -0.59 -4.67 5.04
CA SER A 23 -1.81 -4.80 5.84
C SER A 23 -2.23 -3.46 6.44
N ASP A 24 -3.50 -3.11 6.28
CA ASP A 24 -4.14 -1.96 6.93
C ASP A 24 -4.75 -2.31 8.31
N GLY A 25 -4.54 -3.55 8.77
CA GLY A 25 -5.12 -4.10 10.00
C GLY A 25 -6.46 -4.82 9.83
N ILE A 26 -7.07 -4.77 8.63
CA ILE A 26 -8.31 -5.49 8.28
C ILE A 26 -8.03 -6.45 7.11
N VAL A 27 -7.40 -5.93 6.07
CA VAL A 27 -7.00 -6.64 4.85
C VAL A 27 -5.49 -6.81 4.85
N GLU A 28 -5.02 -7.92 4.27
CA GLU A 28 -3.61 -8.19 4.04
C GLU A 28 -3.44 -8.70 2.61
N GLU A 29 -2.75 -7.94 1.76
CA GLU A 29 -2.65 -8.24 0.33
C GLU A 29 -1.29 -7.84 -0.27
N TRP A 30 -0.95 -8.49 -1.39
CA TRP A 30 0.29 -8.21 -2.10
C TRP A 30 0.13 -7.02 -3.05
N LEU A 31 0.92 -5.97 -2.82
CA LEU A 31 1.01 -4.79 -3.67
C LEU A 31 2.31 -4.81 -4.50
N PRO A 32 2.23 -4.73 -5.84
CA PRO A 32 3.41 -4.68 -6.69
C PRO A 32 4.09 -3.31 -6.60
N LYS A 33 5.40 -3.31 -6.35
CA LYS A 33 6.22 -2.08 -6.21
C LYS A 33 6.24 -1.21 -7.47
N SER A 34 5.96 -1.79 -8.63
CA SER A 34 5.90 -1.06 -9.90
C SER A 34 4.61 -0.24 -10.07
N GLN A 35 3.62 -0.40 -9.17
CA GLN A 35 2.32 0.25 -9.27
C GLN A 35 1.99 1.10 -8.03
N ILE A 36 2.91 1.22 -7.08
CA ILE A 36 2.71 1.93 -5.82
C ILE A 36 3.95 2.78 -5.52
N GLU A 37 3.77 3.84 -4.75
CA GLU A 37 4.85 4.59 -4.11
C GLU A 37 4.80 4.33 -2.61
N ILE A 38 5.95 4.04 -2.01
CA ILE A 38 6.05 3.70 -0.58
C ILE A 38 6.71 4.90 0.10
N GLY A 39 5.99 5.53 1.02
CA GLY A 39 6.50 6.61 1.86
C GLY A 39 7.43 6.12 2.97
N ASP A 40 8.06 7.07 3.66
CA ASP A 40 8.85 6.75 4.85
C ASP A 40 7.94 6.27 5.99
N PRO A 41 8.36 5.27 6.78
CA PRO A 41 7.60 4.86 7.96
C PRO A 41 7.51 5.98 8.99
N ASP A 42 6.32 6.18 9.57
CA ASP A 42 6.12 7.09 10.68
C ASP A 42 6.93 6.61 11.91
N PRO A 43 7.82 7.45 12.46
CA PRO A 43 8.76 7.03 13.51
C PRO A 43 8.10 6.78 14.87
N LYS A 44 6.83 7.16 15.07
CA LYS A 44 6.10 6.98 16.34
C LYS A 44 5.19 5.75 16.31
N SER A 45 4.53 5.51 15.19
CA SER A 45 3.56 4.43 15.01
C SER A 45 4.15 3.21 14.28
N GLY A 46 5.22 3.39 13.52
CA GLY A 46 5.79 2.34 12.66
C GLY A 46 4.93 2.04 11.42
N LEU A 47 3.89 2.83 11.17
CA LEU A 47 3.04 2.69 9.98
C LEU A 47 3.73 3.28 8.75
N VAL A 48 3.43 2.73 7.59
CA VAL A 48 3.89 3.17 6.28
C VAL A 48 2.69 3.68 5.50
N GLU A 49 2.88 4.81 4.81
CA GLU A 49 1.91 5.32 3.83
C GLU A 49 2.28 4.79 2.44
N ILE A 50 1.29 4.26 1.73
CA ILE A 50 1.41 3.80 0.36
C ILE A 50 0.48 4.63 -0.51
N GLU A 51 1.02 5.27 -1.53
CA GLU A 51 0.22 5.86 -2.60
C GLU A 51 0.04 4.82 -3.71
N CYS A 52 -1.21 4.57 -4.11
CA CYS A 52 -1.51 3.68 -5.22
C CYS A 52 -2.71 4.16 -6.04
N PRO A 53 -2.87 3.69 -7.30
CA PRO A 53 -4.07 3.95 -8.06
C PRO A 53 -5.31 3.40 -7.36
N GLU A 54 -6.41 4.15 -7.35
CA GLU A 54 -7.68 3.75 -6.72
C GLU A 54 -8.15 2.36 -7.19
N TRP A 55 -8.09 2.09 -8.50
CA TRP A 55 -8.49 0.79 -9.07
C TRP A 55 -7.69 -0.38 -8.50
N LEU A 56 -6.43 -0.17 -8.10
CA LEU A 56 -5.61 -1.21 -7.49
C LEU A 56 -6.08 -1.48 -6.07
N ALA A 57 -6.40 -0.43 -5.31
CA ALA A 57 -6.94 -0.55 -3.97
C ALA A 57 -8.32 -1.25 -3.95
N GLU A 58 -9.23 -0.89 -4.86
CA GLU A 58 -10.52 -1.57 -5.02
C GLU A 58 -10.35 -3.06 -5.36
N ASN A 59 -9.47 -3.37 -6.32
CA ASN A 59 -9.21 -4.75 -6.73
C ASN A 59 -8.59 -5.60 -5.60
N LYS A 60 -7.83 -4.95 -4.70
CA LYS A 60 -7.22 -5.58 -3.54
C LYS A 60 -8.10 -5.55 -2.28
N GLY A 61 -9.23 -4.87 -2.32
CA GLY A 61 -10.20 -4.79 -1.23
C GLY A 61 -9.80 -3.86 -0.09
N PHE A 62 -8.90 -2.90 -0.32
CA PHE A 62 -8.55 -1.89 0.68
C PHE A 62 -9.61 -0.78 0.82
N ILE A 63 -10.52 -0.68 -0.16
CA ILE A 63 -11.69 0.22 -0.17
C ILE A 63 -12.92 -0.48 -0.73
#